data_AF-A0A3D2B3X9-F1
#
_entry.id   AF-A0A3D2B3X9-F1
#
_cell.length_a   1.000
_cell.length_b   1.000
_cell.length_c   1.000
_cell.angle_alpha   90.00
_cell.angle_beta   90.00
_cell.angle_gamma   90.00
#
_symmetry.space_group_name_H-M   'P 1'
#
loop_
_entity.id
_entity.type
_entity.pdbx_description
1 polymer ?
#
loop_
_entity_poly.entity_id
_entity_poly.type
_entity_poly.pdbx_seq_one_letter_code
_entity_poly.pdbx_strand_id
1 'polypeptide(L)'
;VEKLMSKNADHAEQPVVNYLLAAEAAQQRGDEARANQHLERAAELAENDPIPVEITRVRLQLARNENHAARHGVDRLLEIAPRHPEVLRLAEQAYIRTGAWGSLLDIIPSMAKADVGDEEQRDSLQRQAWIGLMDQARADQGSDGLKAWWKNQSRKTRQQVPLQVAMAEHLIECDDHDTAQSIILDGLKRQYDDRLVMVIPRLKTNNPEQIEKMLRQ
;
A
#
# COMPACT_ATOMS: atom_id res chain seq x y z
N VAL A 1 -51.52 -5.34 20.97
CA VAL A 1 -50.39 -6.17 20.47
C VAL A 1 -50.30 -6.03 18.94
N GLU A 2 -50.33 -4.79 18.42
CA GLU A 2 -50.42 -4.56 16.97
C GLU A 2 -49.76 -3.23 16.55
N LYS A 3 -48.68 -2.84 17.25
CA LYS A 3 -47.94 -1.60 16.94
C LYS A 3 -46.42 -1.70 17.16
N LEU A 4 -45.89 -2.92 17.12
CA LEU A 4 -44.46 -3.18 17.31
C LEU A 4 -43.83 -4.08 16.22
N MET A 5 -44.52 -4.36 15.11
CA MET A 5 -43.97 -5.18 14.02
C MET A 5 -43.67 -4.42 12.71
N SER A 6 -43.96 -3.13 12.61
CA SER A 6 -43.79 -2.37 11.36
C SER A 6 -42.52 -1.52 11.28
N LYS A 7 -41.52 -1.72 12.16
CA LYS A 7 -40.23 -1.01 12.07
C LYS A 7 -39.04 -1.89 11.69
N ASN A 8 -39.24 -3.21 11.62
CA ASN A 8 -38.19 -4.16 11.22
C ASN A 8 -38.55 -4.96 9.94
N ALA A 9 -39.73 -4.74 9.36
CA ALA A 9 -40.11 -5.35 8.08
C ALA A 9 -39.45 -4.64 6.88
N ASP A 10 -39.16 -3.33 7.01
CA ASP A 10 -38.50 -2.52 5.96
C ASP A 10 -37.00 -2.86 5.77
N HIS A 11 -36.46 -3.81 6.53
CA HIS A 11 -35.07 -4.27 6.41
C HIS A 11 -34.94 -5.71 5.89
N ALA A 12 -36.05 -6.42 5.69
CA ALA A 12 -36.06 -7.72 5.02
C ALA A 12 -35.94 -7.59 3.48
N GLU A 13 -36.13 -6.39 2.94
CA GLU A 13 -36.08 -6.05 1.52
C GLU A 13 -35.00 -4.99 1.26
N GLN A 14 -33.71 -5.37 1.22
CA GLN A 14 -32.68 -4.51 0.63
C GLN A 14 -32.28 -5.04 -0.75
N PRO A 15 -33.03 -4.69 -1.83
CA PRO A 15 -32.77 -5.18 -3.18
C PRO A 15 -31.32 -5.03 -3.62
N VAL A 16 -30.67 -3.92 -3.25
CA VAL A 16 -29.28 -3.62 -3.59
C VAL A 16 -28.35 -4.75 -3.14
N VAL A 17 -28.41 -5.17 -1.87
CA VAL A 17 -27.53 -6.20 -1.32
C VAL A 17 -27.69 -7.52 -2.08
N ASN A 18 -28.93 -7.91 -2.42
CA ASN A 18 -29.19 -9.13 -3.19
C ASN A 18 -28.55 -9.09 -4.58
N TYR A 19 -28.63 -7.95 -5.26
CA TYR A 19 -27.99 -7.78 -6.56
C TYR A 19 -26.46 -7.75 -6.46
N LEU A 20 -25.89 -7.14 -5.41
CA LEU A 20 -24.44 -7.16 -5.20
C LEU A 20 -23.93 -8.58 -4.95
N LEU A 21 -24.60 -9.36 -4.11
CA LEU A 21 -24.27 -10.77 -3.88
C LEU A 21 -24.41 -11.60 -5.17
N ALA A 22 -25.46 -11.35 -5.96
CA ALA A 22 -25.63 -12.01 -7.24
C ALA A 22 -24.52 -11.66 -8.25
N ALA A 23 -24.06 -10.41 -8.26
CA ALA A 23 -22.94 -9.95 -9.07
C ALA A 23 -21.64 -10.68 -8.71
N GLU A 24 -21.31 -10.76 -7.42
CA GLU A 24 -20.13 -11.48 -6.93
C GLU A 24 -20.22 -12.98 -7.24
N ALA A 25 -21.38 -13.61 -7.03
CA ALA A 25 -21.59 -15.03 -7.34
C ALA A 25 -21.54 -15.34 -8.86
N ALA A 26 -21.97 -14.41 -9.72
CA ALA A 26 -21.81 -14.54 -11.17
C ALA A 26 -20.33 -14.41 -11.57
N GLN A 27 -19.60 -13.44 -10.99
CA GLN A 27 -18.17 -13.28 -11.23
C GLN A 27 -17.36 -14.52 -10.84
N GLN A 28 -17.64 -15.12 -9.68
CA GLN A 28 -16.98 -16.35 -9.23
C GLN A 28 -17.19 -17.54 -10.17
N ARG A 29 -18.28 -17.53 -10.95
CA ARG A 29 -18.58 -18.55 -11.98
C ARG A 29 -18.01 -18.19 -13.36
N GLY A 30 -17.31 -17.05 -13.49
CA GLY A 30 -16.80 -16.55 -14.76
C GLY A 30 -17.87 -15.94 -15.69
N ASP A 31 -19.09 -15.69 -15.18
CA ASP A 31 -20.18 -15.09 -15.95
C ASP A 31 -20.16 -13.56 -15.79
N GLU A 32 -19.24 -12.91 -16.49
CA GLU A 32 -19.01 -11.47 -16.39
C GLU A 32 -20.22 -10.64 -16.85
N ALA A 33 -20.94 -11.13 -17.87
CA ALA A 33 -22.14 -10.47 -18.40
C ALA A 33 -23.23 -10.40 -17.32
N ARG A 34 -23.54 -11.51 -16.65
CA ARG A 34 -24.49 -11.50 -15.54
C ARG A 34 -23.99 -10.70 -14.35
N ALA A 35 -22.70 -10.77 -14.06
CA ALA A 35 -22.12 -9.98 -12.97
C ALA A 35 -22.35 -8.47 -13.18
N ASN A 36 -22.12 -7.98 -14.41
CA ASN A 36 -22.36 -6.58 -14.76
C ASN A 36 -23.85 -6.23 -14.73
N GLN A 37 -24.73 -7.09 -15.25
CA GLN A 37 -26.19 -6.86 -15.20
C GLN A 37 -26.71 -6.71 -13.77
N HIS A 38 -26.23 -7.56 -12.86
CA HIS A 38 -26.59 -7.46 -11.44
C HIS A 38 -26.03 -6.19 -10.81
N LEU A 39 -24.78 -5.82 -11.12
CA LEU A 39 -24.17 -4.59 -10.60
C LEU A 39 -24.89 -3.32 -11.10
N GLU A 40 -25.32 -3.28 -12.36
CA GLU A 40 -26.14 -2.19 -12.91
C GLU A 40 -27.46 -2.09 -12.18
N ARG A 41 -28.14 -3.21 -11.96
CA ARG A 41 -29.40 -3.21 -11.22
C ARG A 41 -29.25 -2.78 -9.77
N ALA A 42 -28.13 -3.11 -9.14
CA ALA A 42 -27.80 -2.59 -7.81
C ALA A 42 -27.58 -1.08 -7.84
N ALA A 43 -26.89 -0.55 -8.86
CA ALA A 43 -26.63 0.87 -9.02
C ALA A 43 -27.92 1.69 -9.20
N GLU A 44 -28.86 1.20 -10.01
CA GLU A 44 -30.18 1.85 -10.20
C GLU A 44 -30.98 1.98 -8.90
N LEU A 45 -30.77 1.07 -7.95
CA LEU A 45 -31.50 1.02 -6.68
C LEU A 45 -30.76 1.72 -5.54
N ALA A 46 -29.51 2.12 -5.75
CA ALA A 46 -28.62 2.68 -4.73
C ALA A 46 -28.63 4.22 -4.70
N GLU A 47 -29.76 4.86 -5.06
CA GLU A 47 -29.89 6.32 -5.24
C GLU A 47 -29.33 7.16 -4.08
N ASN A 48 -29.41 6.66 -2.85
CA ASN A 48 -29.01 7.40 -1.65
C ASN A 48 -27.63 7.00 -1.08
N ASP A 49 -27.07 5.86 -1.49
CA ASP A 49 -25.77 5.38 -1.00
C ASP A 49 -25.07 4.51 -2.06
N PRO A 50 -24.24 5.13 -2.92
CA PRO A 50 -23.54 4.40 -3.98
C PRO A 50 -22.32 3.61 -3.48
N ILE A 51 -21.90 3.78 -2.21
CA ILE A 51 -20.65 3.22 -1.70
C ILE A 51 -20.61 1.68 -1.83
N PRO A 52 -21.64 0.91 -1.44
CA PRO A 52 -21.62 -0.55 -1.58
C PRO A 52 -21.51 -1.03 -3.03
N VAL A 53 -22.12 -0.29 -3.96
CA VAL A 53 -22.05 -0.59 -5.40
C VAL A 53 -20.64 -0.38 -5.92
N GLU A 54 -20.00 0.75 -5.58
CA GLU A 54 -18.64 1.05 -6.04
C GLU A 54 -17.59 0.15 -5.39
N ILE A 55 -17.75 -0.24 -4.12
CA ILE A 55 -16.91 -1.28 -3.48
C ILE A 55 -17.01 -2.59 -4.27
N THR A 56 -18.23 -3.02 -4.59
CA THR A 56 -18.46 -4.26 -5.34
C THR A 56 -17.86 -4.15 -6.75
N ARG A 57 -18.04 -3.01 -7.43
CA ARG A 57 -17.42 -2.74 -8.74
C ARG A 57 -15.91 -2.93 -8.71
N VAL A 58 -15.23 -2.33 -7.73
CA VAL A 58 -13.78 -2.44 -7.56
C VAL A 58 -13.36 -3.89 -7.26
N ARG A 59 -14.11 -4.63 -6.43
CA ARG A 59 -13.84 -6.06 -6.18
C ARG A 59 -13.90 -6.87 -7.47
N LEU A 60 -14.92 -6.65 -8.30
CA LEU A 60 -15.07 -7.33 -9.59
C LEU A 60 -13.89 -6.98 -10.53
N GLN A 61 -13.49 -5.71 -10.61
CA GLN A 61 -12.34 -5.26 -11.40
C GLN A 61 -11.03 -5.94 -10.95
N LEU A 62 -10.78 -6.01 -9.63
CA LEU A 62 -9.62 -6.72 -9.09
C LEU A 62 -9.67 -8.23 -9.41
N ALA A 63 -10.85 -8.86 -9.32
CA ALA A 63 -11.02 -10.27 -9.68
C ALA A 63 -10.73 -10.54 -11.16
N ARG A 64 -10.97 -9.55 -12.04
CA ARG A 64 -10.70 -9.61 -13.48
C ARG A 64 -9.28 -9.16 -13.87
N ASN A 65 -8.43 -8.82 -12.90
CA ASN A 65 -7.11 -8.20 -13.12
C ASN A 65 -7.17 -6.85 -13.88
N GLU A 66 -8.31 -6.16 -13.83
CA GLU A 66 -8.49 -4.80 -14.36
C GLU A 66 -7.88 -3.78 -13.38
N ASN A 67 -6.59 -3.94 -13.07
CA ASN A 67 -5.93 -3.30 -11.93
C ASN A 67 -5.96 -1.76 -12.02
N HIS A 68 -5.84 -1.18 -13.22
CA HIS A 68 -5.92 0.27 -13.42
C HIS A 68 -7.35 0.81 -13.20
N ALA A 69 -8.37 0.06 -13.64
CA ALA A 69 -9.76 0.44 -13.40
C ALA A 69 -10.09 0.35 -11.90
N ALA A 70 -9.64 -0.71 -11.24
CA ALA A 70 -9.75 -0.88 -9.79
C ALA A 70 -9.07 0.26 -9.03
N ARG A 71 -7.85 0.66 -9.45
CA ARG A 71 -7.13 1.80 -8.88
C ARG A 71 -7.94 3.09 -8.97
N HIS A 72 -8.47 3.40 -10.16
CA HIS A 72 -9.32 4.58 -10.32
C HIS A 72 -10.58 4.53 -9.45
N GLY A 73 -11.17 3.35 -9.28
CA GLY A 73 -12.32 3.17 -8.38
C GLY A 73 -11.98 3.41 -6.91
N VAL A 74 -10.86 2.87 -6.42
CA VAL A 74 -10.43 3.10 -5.01
C VAL A 74 -10.04 4.56 -4.76
N ASP A 75 -9.42 5.25 -5.73
CA ASP A 75 -9.07 6.67 -5.57
C ASP A 75 -10.35 7.50 -5.32
N ARG A 76 -11.41 7.28 -6.09
CA ARG A 76 -12.72 7.93 -5.88
C ARG A 76 -13.37 7.52 -4.56
N LEU A 77 -13.32 6.24 -4.19
CA LEU A 77 -13.87 5.76 -2.93
C LEU A 77 -13.16 6.38 -1.71
N LEU A 78 -11.85 6.64 -1.81
CA LEU A 78 -11.07 7.28 -0.75
C LEU A 78 -11.40 8.77 -0.58
N GLU A 79 -11.87 9.45 -1.62
CA GLU A 79 -12.34 10.85 -1.51
C GLU A 79 -13.59 10.95 -0.62
N ILE A 80 -14.50 9.99 -0.73
CA ILE A 80 -15.80 9.99 -0.02
C ILE A 80 -15.77 9.21 1.30
N ALA A 81 -14.99 8.13 1.36
CA ALA A 81 -14.96 7.18 2.47
C ALA A 81 -13.51 6.80 2.87
N PRO A 82 -12.64 7.78 3.22
CA PRO A 82 -11.19 7.60 3.40
C PRO A 82 -10.78 6.63 4.52
N ARG A 83 -11.70 6.27 5.41
CA ARG A 83 -11.47 5.37 6.55
C ARG A 83 -12.34 4.12 6.53
N HIS A 84 -13.05 3.86 5.43
CA HIS A 84 -13.87 2.67 5.33
C HIS A 84 -12.96 1.43 5.23
N PRO A 85 -13.06 0.45 6.14
CA PRO A 85 -12.12 -0.67 6.20
C PRO A 85 -11.96 -1.42 4.88
N GLU A 86 -13.07 -1.68 4.20
CA GLU A 86 -13.03 -2.39 2.92
C GLU A 86 -12.44 -1.56 1.78
N VAL A 87 -12.66 -0.25 1.77
CA VAL A 87 -12.06 0.64 0.75
C VAL A 87 -10.54 0.61 0.90
N LEU A 88 -10.05 0.65 2.14
CA LEU A 88 -8.62 0.58 2.43
C LEU A 88 -8.00 -0.77 2.02
N ARG A 89 -8.68 -1.90 2.24
CA ARG A 89 -8.21 -3.23 1.78
C ARG A 89 -8.17 -3.36 0.26
N LEU A 90 -9.14 -2.77 -0.43
CA LEU A 90 -9.16 -2.74 -1.89
C LEU A 90 -8.07 -1.80 -2.43
N ALA A 91 -7.85 -0.67 -1.77
CA ALA A 91 -6.80 0.29 -2.12
C ALA A 91 -5.41 -0.33 -1.96
N GLU A 92 -5.15 -1.04 -0.86
CA GLU A 92 -3.93 -1.82 -0.65
C GLU A 92 -3.66 -2.75 -1.85
N GLN A 93 -4.64 -3.58 -2.22
CA GLN A 93 -4.51 -4.50 -3.36
C GLN A 93 -4.29 -3.78 -4.69
N ALA A 94 -5.09 -2.76 -4.99
CA ALA A 94 -5.02 -2.02 -6.24
C ALA A 94 -3.67 -1.30 -6.38
N TYR A 95 -3.17 -0.69 -5.30
CA TYR A 95 -1.90 0.02 -5.31
C TYR A 95 -0.70 -0.93 -5.44
N ILE A 96 -0.70 -2.07 -4.74
CA ILE A 96 0.35 -3.09 -4.90
C ILE A 96 0.40 -3.60 -6.34
N ARG A 97 -0.76 -3.96 -6.92
CA ARG A 97 -0.84 -4.53 -8.28
C ARG A 97 -0.46 -3.55 -9.39
N THR A 98 -0.56 -2.25 -9.13
CA THR A 98 -0.23 -1.20 -10.11
C THR A 98 1.09 -0.49 -9.83
N GLY A 99 1.83 -0.89 -8.79
CA GLY A 99 3.06 -0.22 -8.38
C GLY A 99 2.83 1.24 -7.92
N ALA A 100 1.64 1.55 -7.41
CA ALA A 100 1.28 2.87 -6.90
C ALA A 100 1.81 3.08 -5.48
N TRP A 101 3.11 2.93 -5.29
CA TRP A 101 3.74 2.84 -3.98
C TRP A 101 3.58 4.10 -3.13
N GLY A 102 3.61 5.29 -3.74
CA GLY A 102 3.32 6.55 -3.04
C GLY A 102 1.92 6.56 -2.42
N SER A 103 0.91 6.19 -3.21
CA SER A 103 -0.47 6.09 -2.74
C SER A 103 -0.65 5.01 -1.66
N LEU A 104 0.11 3.90 -1.74
CA LEU A 104 0.12 2.90 -0.68
C LEU A 104 0.64 3.47 0.65
N LEU A 105 1.70 4.27 0.64
CA LEU A 105 2.21 4.94 1.85
C LEU A 105 1.19 5.92 2.43
N ASP A 106 0.48 6.65 1.58
CA ASP A 106 -0.47 7.67 1.99
C ASP A 106 -1.68 7.08 2.74
N ILE A 107 -2.10 5.84 2.42
CA ILE A 107 -3.24 5.20 3.07
C ILE A 107 -2.92 4.51 4.40
N ILE A 108 -1.65 4.17 4.68
CA ILE A 108 -1.25 3.42 5.91
C ILE A 108 -1.70 4.13 7.22
N PRO A 109 -1.58 5.45 7.38
CA PRO A 109 -2.10 6.14 8.57
C PRO A 109 -3.61 6.03 8.72
N SER A 110 -4.36 5.96 7.60
CA SER A 110 -5.81 5.74 7.61
C SER A 110 -6.13 4.29 7.96
N MET A 111 -5.35 3.32 7.46
CA MET A 111 -5.45 1.91 7.87
C MET A 111 -5.28 1.74 9.39
N ALA A 112 -4.27 2.38 9.98
CA ALA A 112 -4.06 2.34 11.43
C ALA A 112 -5.24 2.92 12.22
N LYS A 113 -5.83 4.04 11.76
CA LYS A 113 -6.99 4.67 12.41
C LYS A 113 -8.28 3.86 12.27
N ALA A 114 -8.39 3.07 11.21
CA ALA A 114 -9.55 2.24 10.90
C ALA A 114 -9.38 0.78 11.37
N ASP A 115 -8.29 0.47 12.08
CA ASP A 115 -7.93 -0.87 12.54
C ASP A 115 -7.88 -1.92 11.40
N VAL A 116 -7.34 -1.50 10.25
CA VAL A 116 -7.12 -2.37 9.10
C VAL A 116 -5.69 -2.91 9.12
N GLY A 117 -5.59 -4.24 9.26
CA GLY A 117 -4.32 -4.95 9.49
C GLY A 117 -3.79 -4.74 10.91
N ASP A 118 -2.81 -5.54 11.30
CA ASP A 118 -2.05 -5.27 12.53
C ASP A 118 -0.87 -4.32 12.24
N GLU A 119 -0.11 -3.99 13.29
CA GLU A 119 1.06 -3.12 13.17
C GLU A 119 2.14 -3.74 12.29
N GLU A 120 2.37 -5.05 12.40
CA GLU A 120 3.38 -5.77 11.63
C GLU A 120 3.05 -5.77 10.12
N GLN A 121 1.80 -5.99 9.75
CA GLN A 121 1.33 -5.90 8.37
C GLN A 121 1.53 -4.49 7.81
N ARG A 122 1.15 -3.44 8.54
CA ARG A 122 1.33 -2.06 8.09
C ARG A 122 2.80 -1.69 7.93
N ASP A 123 3.65 -2.13 8.84
CA ASP A 123 5.09 -1.94 8.72
C ASP A 123 5.67 -2.68 7.51
N SER A 124 5.16 -3.88 7.22
CA SER A 124 5.52 -4.64 6.02
C SER A 124 5.11 -3.91 4.74
N LEU A 125 3.89 -3.39 4.67
CA LEU A 125 3.40 -2.60 3.54
C LEU A 125 4.23 -1.34 3.34
N GLN A 126 4.59 -0.66 4.43
CA GLN A 126 5.45 0.52 4.38
C GLN A 126 6.81 0.17 3.78
N ARG A 127 7.45 -0.91 4.26
CA ARG A 127 8.73 -1.39 3.69
C ARG A 127 8.61 -1.74 2.21
N GLN A 128 7.57 -2.47 1.83
CA GLN A 128 7.32 -2.86 0.44
C GLN A 128 7.17 -1.63 -0.46
N ALA A 129 6.38 -0.64 -0.05
CA ALA A 129 6.18 0.58 -0.81
C ALA A 129 7.49 1.37 -0.98
N TRP A 130 8.30 1.45 0.08
CA TRP A 130 9.58 2.12 -0.02
C TRP A 130 10.54 1.44 -0.98
N ILE A 131 10.66 0.11 -0.92
CA ILE A 131 11.48 -0.67 -1.87
C ILE A 131 10.96 -0.44 -3.29
N GLY A 132 9.65 -0.51 -3.50
CA GLY A 132 9.04 -0.26 -4.81
C GLY A 132 9.34 1.13 -5.38
N LEU A 133 9.35 2.18 -4.54
CA LEU A 133 9.75 3.53 -4.96
C LEU A 133 11.24 3.61 -5.31
N MET A 134 12.10 2.92 -4.55
CA MET A 134 13.53 2.87 -4.85
C MET A 134 13.81 2.12 -6.15
N ASP A 135 13.13 1.01 -6.40
CA ASP A 135 13.24 0.24 -7.64
C ASP A 135 12.81 1.07 -8.85
N GLN A 136 11.73 1.86 -8.73
CA GLN A 136 11.31 2.80 -9.76
C GLN A 136 12.39 3.86 -10.02
N ALA A 137 12.92 4.49 -8.96
CA ALA A 137 13.97 5.50 -9.09
C ALA A 137 15.27 4.93 -9.70
N ARG A 138 15.61 3.68 -9.35
CA ARG A 138 16.76 2.95 -9.90
C ARG A 138 16.54 2.58 -11.36
N ALA A 139 15.34 2.15 -11.75
CA ALA A 139 15.04 1.80 -13.14
C ALA A 139 15.22 3.01 -14.10
N ASP A 140 14.95 4.22 -13.62
CA ASP A 140 15.06 5.44 -14.43
C ASP A 140 16.51 5.88 -14.68
N GLN A 141 17.36 5.89 -13.65
CA GLN A 141 18.72 6.49 -13.73
C GLN A 141 19.80 5.74 -12.92
N GLY A 142 19.57 4.48 -12.56
CA GLY A 142 20.52 3.68 -11.76
C GLY A 142 20.80 4.29 -10.38
N SER A 143 22.07 4.28 -9.96
CA SER A 143 22.49 4.84 -8.66
C SER A 143 22.15 6.34 -8.53
N ASP A 144 22.30 7.12 -9.60
CA ASP A 144 22.09 8.56 -9.54
C ASP A 144 20.60 8.91 -9.33
N GLY A 145 19.70 8.16 -9.95
CA GLY A 145 18.26 8.25 -9.71
C GLY A 145 17.90 7.93 -8.27
N LEU A 146 18.47 6.85 -7.73
CA LEU A 146 18.25 6.45 -6.34
C LEU A 146 18.75 7.52 -5.36
N LYS A 147 19.94 8.10 -5.60
CA LYS A 147 20.49 9.21 -4.80
C LYS A 147 19.63 10.48 -4.88
N ALA A 148 19.13 10.82 -6.06
CA ALA A 148 18.23 11.96 -6.24
C ALA A 148 16.92 11.76 -5.48
N TRP A 149 16.31 10.59 -5.62
CA TRP A 149 15.11 10.21 -4.87
C TRP A 149 15.33 10.30 -3.36
N TRP A 150 16.44 9.76 -2.85
CA TRP A 150 16.79 9.82 -1.42
C TRP A 150 16.91 11.24 -0.92
N LYS A 151 17.59 12.13 -1.66
CA LYS A 151 17.75 13.54 -1.29
C LYS A 151 16.42 14.29 -1.20
N ASN A 152 15.44 13.92 -2.03
CA ASN A 152 14.11 14.50 -2.03
C ASN A 152 13.22 14.01 -0.87
N GLN A 153 13.64 12.98 -0.15
CA GLN A 153 12.91 12.51 1.03
C GLN A 153 13.07 13.46 2.22
N SER A 154 11.98 13.61 2.98
CA SER A 154 11.99 14.39 4.21
C SER A 154 13.06 13.88 5.19
N ARG A 155 13.57 14.76 6.06
CA ARG A 155 14.54 14.36 7.09
C ARG A 155 14.01 13.22 7.98
N LYS A 156 12.72 13.28 8.33
CA LYS A 156 12.05 12.24 9.14
C LYS A 156 12.04 10.89 8.43
N THR A 157 11.74 10.88 7.13
CA THR A 157 11.75 9.67 6.29
C THR A 157 13.14 9.07 6.21
N ARG A 158 14.16 9.88 5.90
CA ARG A 158 15.57 9.43 5.82
C ARG A 158 16.17 8.93 7.14
N GLN A 159 15.52 9.21 8.27
CA GLN A 159 15.95 8.77 9.59
C GLN A 159 15.37 7.42 10.00
N GLN A 160 14.44 6.86 9.22
CA GLN A 160 13.91 5.53 9.49
C GLN A 160 14.97 4.48 9.16
N VAL A 161 15.40 3.73 10.17
CA VAL A 161 16.42 2.68 9.99
C VAL A 161 16.06 1.65 8.92
N PRO A 162 14.82 1.11 8.85
CA PRO A 162 14.45 0.19 7.78
C PRO A 162 14.70 0.76 6.38
N LEU A 163 14.49 2.06 6.21
CA LEU A 163 14.69 2.75 4.95
C LEU A 163 16.17 2.96 4.63
N GLN A 164 16.99 3.27 5.64
CA GLN A 164 18.44 3.40 5.49
C GLN A 164 19.08 2.06 5.09
N VAL A 165 18.61 0.95 5.68
CA VAL A 165 19.05 -0.41 5.32
C VAL A 165 18.73 -0.69 3.85
N ALA A 166 17.47 -0.56 3.44
CA ALA A 166 17.06 -0.80 2.06
C ALA A 166 17.82 0.09 1.05
N MET A 167 18.01 1.38 1.39
CA MET A 167 18.77 2.32 0.57
C MET A 167 20.23 1.88 0.41
N ALA A 168 20.89 1.47 1.50
CA ALA A 168 22.27 1.02 1.45
C ALA A 168 22.43 -0.28 0.64
N GLU A 169 21.50 -1.23 0.79
CA GLU A 169 21.51 -2.47 0.01
C GLU A 169 21.36 -2.22 -1.50
N HIS A 170 20.46 -1.33 -1.91
CA HIS A 170 20.30 -0.98 -3.32
C HIS A 170 21.49 -0.19 -3.89
N LEU A 171 22.13 0.67 -3.10
CA LEU A 171 23.35 1.34 -3.52
C LEU A 171 24.50 0.35 -3.72
N ILE A 172 24.63 -0.65 -2.84
CA ILE A 172 25.59 -1.76 -3.00
C ILE A 172 25.33 -2.55 -4.28
N GLU A 173 24.07 -2.86 -4.59
CA GLU A 173 23.69 -3.52 -5.86
C GLU A 173 24.06 -2.67 -7.10
N CYS A 174 24.12 -1.35 -6.95
CA CYS A 174 24.57 -0.42 -7.99
C CYS A 174 26.08 -0.14 -7.95
N ASP A 175 26.87 -0.89 -7.17
CA ASP A 175 28.32 -0.71 -6.92
C ASP A 175 28.69 0.66 -6.31
N ASP A 176 27.72 1.42 -5.78
CA ASP A 176 27.91 2.71 -5.10
C ASP A 176 28.14 2.49 -3.58
N HIS A 177 29.24 1.81 -3.28
CA HIS A 177 29.60 1.41 -1.92
C HIS A 177 29.93 2.60 -1.00
N ASP A 178 30.51 3.68 -1.55
CA ASP A 178 30.87 4.87 -0.78
C ASP A 178 29.63 5.59 -0.24
N THR A 179 28.58 5.75 -1.07
CA THR A 179 27.32 6.36 -0.62
C THR A 179 26.60 5.44 0.38
N ALA A 180 26.60 4.13 0.14
CA ALA A 180 26.02 3.16 1.07
C ALA A 180 26.67 3.23 2.46
N GLN A 181 28.01 3.26 2.51
CA GLN A 181 28.77 3.42 3.74
C GLN A 181 28.41 4.72 4.47
N SER A 182 28.30 5.85 3.76
CA SER A 182 27.93 7.12 4.38
C SER A 182 26.56 7.04 5.05
N ILE A 183 25.57 6.43 4.40
CA ILE A 183 24.21 6.28 4.95
C ILE A 183 24.22 5.41 6.20
N ILE A 184 24.94 4.27 6.17
CA ILE A 184 25.07 3.35 7.30
C ILE A 184 25.73 4.05 8.49
N LEU A 185 26.86 4.72 8.28
CA LEU A 185 27.59 5.40 9.35
C LEU A 185 26.78 6.55 9.94
N ASP A 186 26.06 7.32 9.12
CA ASP A 186 25.22 8.41 9.62
C ASP A 186 23.97 7.92 10.36
N GLY A 187 23.46 6.74 10.02
CA GLY A 187 22.44 6.02 10.79
C GLY A 187 22.98 5.60 12.16
N LEU A 188 24.09 4.85 12.18
CA LEU A 188 24.71 4.33 13.40
C LEU A 188 25.13 5.42 14.39
N LYS A 189 25.67 6.54 13.90
CA LYS A 189 26.00 7.72 14.74
C LYS A 189 24.81 8.27 15.50
N ARG A 190 23.61 8.17 14.92
CA ARG A 190 22.37 8.71 15.52
C ARG A 190 21.74 7.70 16.46
N GLN A 191 21.70 6.46 16.02
CA GLN A 191 21.13 5.35 16.77
C GLN A 191 21.85 4.08 16.33
N TYR A 192 22.48 3.40 17.28
CA TYR A 192 22.98 2.06 17.05
C TYR A 192 21.80 1.13 16.74
N ASP A 193 21.89 0.41 15.63
CA ASP A 193 20.87 -0.55 15.20
C ASP A 193 21.55 -1.70 14.46
N ASP A 194 21.34 -2.92 14.93
CA ASP A 194 21.97 -4.14 14.39
C ASP A 194 21.68 -4.32 12.90
N ARG A 195 20.54 -3.83 12.40
CA ARG A 195 20.19 -3.96 10.98
C ARG A 195 21.14 -3.19 10.09
N LEU A 196 21.63 -2.02 10.54
CA LEU A 196 22.65 -1.26 9.81
C LEU A 196 24.01 -1.96 9.85
N VAL A 197 24.35 -2.57 11.00
CA VAL A 197 25.58 -3.34 11.15
C VAL A 197 25.60 -4.56 10.24
N MET A 198 24.46 -5.26 10.08
CA MET A 198 24.33 -6.42 9.19
C MET A 198 24.56 -6.12 7.71
N VAL A 199 24.45 -4.85 7.28
CA VAL A 199 24.76 -4.46 5.89
C VAL A 199 26.27 -4.29 5.67
N ILE A 200 27.03 -3.95 6.71
CA ILE A 200 28.47 -3.63 6.63
C ILE A 200 29.30 -4.71 5.91
N PRO A 201 29.13 -6.02 6.18
CA PRO A 201 29.92 -7.06 5.50
C PRO A 201 29.75 -7.10 3.98
N ARG A 202 28.68 -6.49 3.44
CA ARG A 202 28.41 -6.41 2.00
C ARG A 202 29.11 -5.21 1.32
N LEU A 203 29.70 -4.30 2.09
CA LEU A 203 30.40 -3.13 1.55
C LEU A 203 31.80 -3.50 1.04
N LYS A 204 32.15 -3.01 -0.15
CA LYS A 204 33.54 -2.87 -0.57
C LYS A 204 34.03 -1.49 -0.12
N THR A 205 34.61 -1.42 1.08
CA THR A 205 35.10 -0.15 1.62
C THR A 205 36.56 0.07 1.27
N ASN A 206 36.90 1.30 0.87
CA ASN A 206 38.28 1.74 0.74
C ASN A 206 38.85 2.29 2.07
N ASN A 207 38.03 2.37 3.13
CA ASN A 207 38.43 2.89 4.45
C ASN A 207 37.81 2.08 5.62
N PRO A 208 38.32 0.86 5.89
CA PRO A 208 37.81 0.01 6.97
C PRO A 208 37.94 0.62 8.37
N GLU A 209 38.98 1.42 8.61
CA GLU A 209 39.25 2.05 9.92
C GLU A 209 38.09 2.93 10.40
N GLN A 210 37.42 3.60 9.46
CA GLN A 210 36.27 4.45 9.76
C GLN A 210 35.10 3.62 10.31
N ILE A 211 34.87 2.44 9.74
CA ILE A 211 33.82 1.51 10.17
C ILE A 211 34.19 0.91 11.52
N GLU A 212 35.42 0.45 11.71
CA GLU A 212 35.88 -0.10 12.99
C GLU A 212 35.75 0.91 14.12
N LYS A 213 36.13 2.16 13.88
CA LYS A 213 36.01 3.23 14.88
C LYS A 213 34.56 3.47 15.29
N MET A 214 33.61 3.34 14.36
CA MET A 214 32.19 3.48 14.66
C MET A 214 31.67 2.33 15.53
N LEU A 215 32.11 1.10 15.27
CA LEU A 215 31.62 -0.09 15.98
C LEU A 215 32.22 -0.27 17.39
N ARG A 216 33.31 0.43 17.70
CA ARG A 216 33.98 0.39 19.02
C ARG A 216 33.48 1.44 20.01
N GLN A 217 32.67 2.40 19.57
CA GLN A 217 32.08 3.47 20.39
C GLN A 217 30.75 3.01 20.99
#